data_AF-A0A2E1PDF3-F1
#
_entry.id   AF-A0A2E1PDF3-F1
#
_cell.length_a   1.000
_cell.length_b   1.000
_cell.length_c   1.000
_cell.angle_alpha   90.00
_cell.angle_beta   90.00
_cell.angle_gamma   90.00
#
_symmetry.space_group_name_H-M   'P 1'
#
loop_
_entity.id
_entity.type
_entity.pdbx_description
1 polymer ?
#
loop_
_entity_poly.entity_id
_entity_poly.type
_entity_poly.pdbx_seq_one_letter_code
_entity_poly.pdbx_strand_id
1 'polypeptide(L)'
;MKYFFIFTLIFSFLLNKNLSAFYEVSIKNTNHQLTQEYFANKIINNLTDSSFKINDIEDYFTNFFFDNTVKEYHFEVNLKLLEEKFNSEGNNFNLSLLNCSLLDNFFELRAKHNNNCPIFFEVSNSKHRYIYIKNKNASFRIKKLNLDQEINLQNIWSNFLPIKKNFKRKYLLSYLDYDKLAIFLDTYPKIKSFEKGHIELEIEHYYSNEQINFLLSLL
;
A
#
# COMPACT_ATOMS: atom_id res chain seq x y z
N MET A 1 17.40 2.52 -40.91
CA MET A 1 17.43 2.19 -39.47
C MET A 1 16.96 3.39 -38.61
N LYS A 2 15.69 3.81 -38.72
CA LYS A 2 15.12 4.88 -37.85
C LYS A 2 13.87 4.45 -37.07
N TYR A 3 13.24 3.33 -37.46
CA TYR A 3 12.03 2.83 -36.82
C TYR A 3 12.27 1.74 -35.76
N PHE A 4 13.49 1.19 -35.67
CA PHE A 4 13.83 0.16 -34.67
C PHE A 4 13.99 0.73 -33.25
N PHE A 5 14.32 2.01 -33.12
CA PHE A 5 14.43 2.70 -31.83
C PHE A 5 13.07 3.11 -31.25
N ILE A 6 12.05 3.30 -32.09
CA ILE A 6 10.69 3.65 -31.63
C ILE A 6 9.97 2.40 -31.11
N PHE A 7 10.19 1.24 -31.74
CA PHE A 7 9.59 -0.02 -31.26
C PHE A 7 10.17 -0.48 -29.93
N THR A 8 11.46 -0.27 -29.68
CA THR A 8 12.10 -0.62 -28.40
C THR A 8 11.65 0.29 -27.26
N LEU A 9 11.41 1.58 -27.53
CA LEU A 9 10.87 2.53 -26.53
C LEU A 9 9.41 2.25 -26.17
N ILE A 10 8.57 1.85 -27.13
CA ILE A 10 7.17 1.46 -26.86
C ILE A 10 7.12 0.12 -26.11
N PHE A 11 8.03 -0.82 -26.41
CA PHE A 11 8.10 -2.10 -25.69
C PHE A 11 8.56 -1.93 -24.23
N SER A 12 9.49 -1.00 -23.94
CA SER A 12 9.90 -0.71 -22.55
C SER A 12 8.80 -0.03 -21.73
N PHE A 13 7.90 0.74 -22.35
CA PHE A 13 6.75 1.33 -21.63
C PHE A 13 5.60 0.34 -21.41
N LEU A 14 5.46 -0.68 -22.27
CA LEU A 14 4.46 -1.74 -22.10
C LEU A 14 4.90 -2.82 -21.10
N LEU A 15 6.19 -2.96 -20.81
CA LEU A 15 6.74 -3.90 -19.84
C LEU A 15 6.64 -3.44 -18.37
N ASN A 16 6.27 -2.19 -18.10
CA ASN A 16 5.94 -1.73 -16.74
C ASN A 16 4.47 -1.93 -16.36
N LYS A 17 3.69 -2.58 -17.24
CA LYS A 17 2.47 -3.24 -16.78
C LYS A 17 2.91 -4.49 -16.02
N ASN A 18 2.72 -4.50 -14.70
CA ASN A 18 2.56 -5.75 -13.96
C ASN A 18 1.34 -6.48 -14.55
N LEU A 19 1.57 -7.19 -15.67
CA LEU A 19 0.70 -8.21 -16.25
C LEU A 19 0.69 -9.49 -15.39
N SER A 20 1.58 -9.51 -14.40
CA SER A 20 1.63 -10.48 -13.32
C SER A 20 0.73 -9.99 -12.19
N ALA A 21 -0.28 -10.77 -11.81
CA ALA A 21 -1.00 -10.59 -10.55
C ALA A 21 -0.10 -10.74 -9.30
N PHE A 22 1.16 -11.12 -9.51
CA PHE A 22 2.16 -11.34 -8.49
C PHE A 22 2.97 -10.07 -8.20
N TYR A 23 3.08 -9.77 -6.92
CA TYR A 23 3.87 -8.70 -6.35
C TYR A 23 5.13 -9.26 -5.71
N GLU A 24 6.28 -8.77 -6.15
CA GLU A 24 7.57 -9.19 -5.60
C GLU A 24 7.82 -8.54 -4.24
N VAL A 25 8.20 -9.39 -3.28
CA VAL A 25 8.53 -9.02 -1.91
C VAL A 25 9.99 -9.32 -1.66
N SER A 26 10.72 -8.33 -1.15
CA SER A 26 12.12 -8.47 -0.71
C SER A 26 12.27 -7.94 0.71
N ILE A 27 12.68 -8.81 1.65
CA ILE A 27 12.77 -8.48 3.08
C ILE A 27 14.14 -8.84 3.62
N LYS A 28 14.87 -7.83 4.09
CA LYS A 28 16.12 -8.01 4.84
C LYS A 28 15.85 -8.76 6.14
N ASN A 29 16.53 -9.88 6.33
CA ASN A 29 16.49 -10.61 7.59
C ASN A 29 17.81 -11.33 7.84
N THR A 30 18.29 -11.28 9.09
CA THR A 30 19.50 -11.98 9.52
C THR A 30 19.25 -13.46 9.84
N ASN A 31 18.01 -13.84 10.11
CA ASN A 31 17.62 -15.22 10.33
C ASN A 31 17.29 -15.89 8.98
N HIS A 32 18.11 -16.85 8.57
CA HIS A 32 17.99 -17.57 7.29
C HIS A 32 17.13 -18.85 7.38
N GLN A 33 16.49 -19.09 8.53
CA GLN A 33 15.67 -20.28 8.80
C GLN A 33 14.16 -19.99 8.80
N LEU A 34 13.75 -18.76 8.47
CA LEU A 34 12.33 -18.43 8.31
C LEU A 34 11.76 -19.16 7.10
N THR A 35 10.52 -19.61 7.25
CA THR A 35 9.77 -20.38 6.25
C THR A 35 8.78 -19.49 5.51
N GLN A 36 8.23 -19.99 4.41
CA GLN A 36 7.10 -19.36 3.73
C GLN A 36 5.92 -19.18 4.69
N GLU A 37 5.63 -20.20 5.52
CA GLU A 37 4.62 -20.17 6.59
C GLU A 37 4.80 -18.98 7.54
N TYR A 38 6.04 -18.66 7.92
CA TYR A 38 6.33 -17.52 8.79
C TYR A 38 5.86 -16.20 8.16
N PHE A 39 6.20 -15.95 6.89
CA PHE A 39 5.82 -14.72 6.19
C PHE A 39 4.33 -14.67 5.89
N ALA A 40 3.73 -15.81 5.52
CA ALA A 40 2.30 -15.99 5.39
C ALA A 40 1.55 -15.59 6.66
N ASN A 41 1.96 -16.11 7.82
CA ASN A 41 1.37 -15.77 9.11
C ASN A 41 1.60 -14.31 9.49
N LYS A 42 2.78 -13.76 9.19
CA LYS A 42 3.08 -12.35 9.43
C LYS A 42 2.17 -11.44 8.61
N ILE A 43 1.89 -11.79 7.36
CA ILE A 43 0.91 -11.11 6.51
C ILE A 43 -0.47 -11.17 7.18
N ILE A 44 -1.00 -12.36 7.52
CA ILE A 44 -2.32 -12.45 8.20
C ILE A 44 -2.40 -11.52 9.41
N ASN A 45 -1.41 -11.59 10.30
CA ASN A 45 -1.40 -10.81 11.53
C ASN A 45 -1.28 -9.30 11.28
N ASN A 46 -0.54 -8.89 10.26
CA ASN A 46 -0.31 -7.48 9.97
C ASN A 46 -1.41 -6.88 9.07
N LEU A 47 -2.15 -7.74 8.37
CA LEU A 47 -3.22 -7.35 7.47
C LEU A 47 -4.62 -7.49 8.09
N THR A 48 -4.81 -8.19 9.22
CA THR A 48 -6.15 -8.42 9.78
C THR A 48 -6.26 -8.13 11.27
N ASP A 49 -7.49 -7.81 11.71
CA ASP A 49 -7.82 -7.68 13.13
C ASP A 49 -8.00 -9.08 13.75
N SER A 50 -6.88 -9.72 14.10
CA SER A 50 -6.63 -10.78 15.10
C SER A 50 -7.68 -11.88 15.38
N SER A 51 -8.59 -12.17 14.46
CA SER A 51 -9.56 -13.28 14.56
C SER A 51 -9.66 -14.08 13.27
N PHE A 52 -8.83 -13.72 12.29
CA PHE A 52 -8.89 -14.22 10.94
C PHE A 52 -7.97 -15.43 10.77
N LYS A 53 -8.53 -16.55 10.31
CA LYS A 53 -7.78 -17.76 9.99
C LYS A 53 -7.92 -18.01 8.50
N ILE A 54 -6.94 -17.55 7.72
CA ILE A 54 -6.81 -18.05 6.35
C ILE A 54 -6.01 -19.34 6.43
N ASN A 55 -6.71 -20.46 6.29
CA ASN A 55 -6.04 -21.69 5.87
C ASN A 55 -5.51 -21.47 4.44
N ASP A 56 -4.36 -22.05 4.14
CA ASP A 56 -3.83 -22.13 2.77
C ASP A 56 -3.39 -20.78 2.18
N ILE A 57 -3.04 -19.79 3.02
CA ILE A 57 -2.53 -18.51 2.50
C ILE A 57 -1.22 -18.71 1.73
N GLU A 58 -0.44 -19.74 2.09
CA GLU A 58 0.79 -20.14 1.41
C GLU A 58 0.58 -20.38 -0.09
N ASP A 59 -0.62 -20.77 -0.52
CA ASP A 59 -0.95 -21.00 -1.93
C ASP A 59 -0.91 -19.72 -2.77
N TYR A 60 -1.00 -18.55 -2.14
CA TYR A 60 -0.86 -17.26 -2.80
C TYR A 60 0.60 -16.82 -2.93
N PHE A 61 1.56 -17.61 -2.43
CA PHE A 61 2.99 -17.32 -2.44
C PHE A 61 3.72 -18.27 -3.38
N THR A 62 4.61 -17.71 -4.18
CA THR A 62 5.47 -18.49 -5.07
C THR A 62 6.90 -17.96 -5.03
N ASN A 63 7.83 -18.71 -5.62
CA ASN A 63 9.22 -18.30 -5.78
C ASN A 63 9.90 -17.88 -4.45
N PHE A 64 9.61 -18.59 -3.37
CA PHE A 64 10.21 -18.34 -2.06
C PHE A 64 11.67 -18.82 -2.00
N PHE A 65 12.61 -17.91 -1.75
CA PHE A 65 14.00 -18.25 -1.48
C PHE A 65 14.70 -17.21 -0.59
N PHE A 66 15.81 -17.60 0.03
CA PHE A 66 16.69 -16.70 0.77
C PHE A 66 17.95 -16.42 -0.04
N ASP A 67 18.17 -15.16 -0.40
CA ASP A 67 19.40 -14.71 -1.03
C ASP A 67 20.48 -14.46 0.05
N ASN A 68 21.44 -15.38 0.11
CA ASN A 68 22.55 -15.31 1.03
C ASN A 68 23.53 -14.17 0.77
N THR A 69 23.55 -13.59 -0.43
CA THR A 69 24.47 -12.52 -0.82
C THR A 69 24.02 -11.17 -0.27
N VAL A 70 22.73 -10.86 -0.39
CA VAL A 70 22.13 -9.61 0.11
C VAL A 70 21.46 -9.76 1.47
N LYS A 71 21.33 -10.99 1.99
CA LYS A 71 20.65 -11.33 3.26
C LYS A 71 19.17 -10.94 3.23
N GLU A 72 18.48 -11.35 2.18
CA GLU A 72 17.07 -11.02 1.93
C GLU A 72 16.25 -12.27 1.61
N TYR A 73 15.01 -12.30 2.07
CA TYR A 73 13.99 -13.22 1.55
C TYR A 73 13.33 -12.61 0.33
N HIS A 74 13.15 -13.41 -0.71
CA HIS A 74 12.43 -13.08 -1.91
C HIS A 74 11.25 -14.04 -2.08
N PHE A 75 10.10 -13.49 -2.44
CA PHE A 75 8.92 -14.26 -2.83
C PHE A 75 7.96 -13.39 -3.61
N GLU A 76 7.02 -14.04 -4.27
CA GLU A 76 5.96 -13.43 -5.05
C GLU A 76 4.61 -13.69 -4.40
N VAL A 77 3.76 -12.66 -4.28
CA VAL A 77 2.41 -12.75 -3.72
C VAL A 77 1.38 -12.46 -4.79
N ASN A 78 0.46 -13.37 -5.05
CA ASN A 78 -0.69 -13.13 -5.93
C ASN A 78 -1.70 -12.20 -5.24
N LEU A 79 -1.51 -10.89 -5.39
CA LEU A 79 -2.32 -9.87 -4.71
C LEU A 79 -3.79 -9.96 -5.11
N LYS A 80 -4.09 -10.29 -6.37
CA LYS A 80 -5.47 -10.39 -6.86
C LYS A 80 -6.24 -11.49 -6.13
N LEU A 81 -5.70 -12.71 -6.11
CA LEU A 81 -6.37 -13.83 -5.45
C LEU A 81 -6.45 -13.61 -3.93
N LEU A 82 -5.40 -13.03 -3.35
CA LEU A 82 -5.37 -12.68 -1.94
C LEU A 82 -6.44 -11.63 -1.60
N GLU A 83 -6.60 -10.60 -2.42
CA GLU A 83 -7.64 -9.58 -2.28
C GLU A 83 -9.04 -10.18 -2.42
N GLU A 84 -9.28 -11.02 -3.44
CA GLU A 84 -10.55 -11.72 -3.63
C GLU A 84 -10.91 -12.57 -2.40
N LYS A 85 -9.93 -13.29 -1.84
CA LYS A 85 -10.09 -14.08 -0.62
C LYS A 85 -10.47 -13.20 0.57
N PHE A 86 -9.71 -12.15 0.86
CA PHE A 86 -10.01 -11.23 1.96
C PHE A 86 -11.39 -10.59 1.83
N ASN A 87 -11.74 -10.11 0.63
CA ASN A 87 -13.03 -9.50 0.34
C ASN A 87 -14.19 -10.48 0.53
N SER A 88 -14.04 -11.74 0.11
CA SER A 88 -15.08 -12.78 0.26
C SER A 88 -15.41 -13.07 1.72
N GLU A 89 -14.47 -12.82 2.63
CA GLU A 89 -14.65 -13.01 4.08
C GLU A 89 -15.00 -11.70 4.81
N GLY A 90 -15.35 -10.65 4.06
CA GLY A 90 -15.81 -9.38 4.61
C GLY A 90 -14.69 -8.47 5.14
N ASN A 91 -13.43 -8.77 4.82
CA ASN A 91 -12.29 -7.93 5.19
C ASN A 91 -11.95 -6.98 4.05
N ASN A 92 -11.95 -5.70 4.38
CA ASN A 92 -11.51 -4.65 3.47
C ASN A 92 -10.05 -4.34 3.79
N PHE A 93 -9.16 -4.64 2.85
CA PHE A 93 -7.73 -4.64 3.15
C PHE A 93 -6.90 -3.70 2.27
N ASN A 94 -5.77 -3.26 2.82
CA ASN A 94 -4.80 -2.42 2.12
C ASN A 94 -3.54 -3.21 1.73
N LEU A 95 -3.54 -3.81 0.54
CA LEU A 95 -2.33 -4.45 -0.01
C LEU A 95 -1.25 -3.42 -0.43
N SER A 96 -1.57 -2.12 -0.42
CA SER A 96 -0.57 -1.09 -0.65
C SER A 96 0.46 -1.12 0.48
N LEU A 97 1.74 -1.21 0.10
CA LEU A 97 2.88 -1.27 1.01
C LEU A 97 2.99 -2.58 1.82
N LEU A 98 2.58 -3.72 1.24
CA LEU A 98 2.80 -5.06 1.82
C LEU A 98 4.26 -5.26 2.28
N ASN A 99 5.25 -4.85 1.48
CA ASN A 99 6.66 -4.94 1.87
C ASN A 99 6.98 -4.19 3.16
N CYS A 100 6.33 -3.06 3.38
CA CYS A 100 6.54 -2.27 4.59
C CYS A 100 5.90 -2.92 5.80
N SER A 101 4.68 -3.45 5.67
CA SER A 101 4.00 -4.12 6.78
C SER A 101 4.72 -5.37 7.26
N LEU A 102 5.65 -5.92 6.46
CA LEU A 102 6.45 -7.09 6.82
C LEU A 102 7.78 -6.78 7.49
N LEU A 103 8.15 -5.50 7.65
CA LEU A 103 9.30 -5.11 8.45
C LEU A 103 9.01 -5.32 9.94
N ASP A 104 10.00 -5.82 10.70
CA ASP A 104 9.81 -6.18 12.12
C ASP A 104 9.34 -5.00 12.99
N ASN A 105 9.82 -3.79 12.69
CA ASN A 105 9.51 -2.57 13.44
C ASN A 105 8.46 -1.68 12.77
N PHE A 106 7.75 -2.15 11.75
CA PHE A 106 6.82 -1.30 11.00
C PHE A 106 5.72 -0.69 11.89
N PHE A 107 5.19 -1.48 12.83
CA PHE A 107 4.13 -1.06 13.75
C PHE A 107 4.65 -0.42 15.03
N GLU A 108 5.82 0.22 14.97
CA GLU A 108 6.37 1.03 16.05
C GLU A 108 6.23 2.52 15.74
N LEU A 109 5.94 3.31 16.78
CA LEU A 109 5.97 4.77 16.67
C LEU A 109 7.40 5.23 16.40
N ARG A 110 7.57 6.06 15.36
CA ARG A 110 8.85 6.66 14.96
C ARG A 110 9.92 5.61 14.60
N ALA A 111 9.48 4.46 14.09
CA ALA A 111 10.34 3.42 13.55
C ALA A 111 11.36 4.01 12.55
N LYS A 112 12.59 3.49 12.59
CA LYS A 112 13.63 3.80 11.61
C LYS A 112 13.79 2.61 10.69
N HIS A 113 13.53 2.82 9.41
CA HIS A 113 13.86 1.89 8.34
C HIS A 113 14.58 2.66 7.23
N ASN A 114 15.44 1.97 6.47
CA ASN A 114 16.24 2.58 5.40
C ASN A 114 15.49 2.61 4.05
N ASN A 115 14.18 2.38 4.08
CA ASN A 115 13.35 2.10 2.92
C ASN A 115 12.36 3.26 2.73
N ASN A 116 11.72 3.36 1.56
CA ASN A 116 10.67 4.37 1.30
C ASN A 116 9.34 4.06 2.01
N CYS A 117 9.40 3.34 3.13
CA CYS A 117 8.24 2.95 3.90
C CYS A 117 7.74 4.12 4.74
N PRO A 118 6.43 4.21 5.01
CA PRO A 118 5.94 5.24 5.89
C PRO A 118 6.27 4.92 7.36
N ILE A 119 6.16 5.94 8.21
CA ILE A 119 6.43 5.87 9.65
C ILE A 119 5.20 6.35 10.42
N PHE A 120 4.82 5.63 11.47
CA PHE A 120 3.79 6.08 12.40
C PHE A 120 4.33 7.13 13.35
N PHE A 121 3.56 8.17 13.62
CA PHE A 121 3.89 9.14 14.65
C PHE A 121 2.64 9.60 15.40
N GLU A 122 2.86 9.97 16.66
CA GLU A 122 1.81 10.46 17.54
C GLU A 122 2.01 11.94 17.83
N VAL A 123 0.91 12.68 17.77
CA VAL A 123 0.80 14.05 18.27
C VAL A 123 -0.35 14.09 19.26
N SER A 124 -0.13 14.69 20.43
CA SER A 124 -1.15 14.79 21.48
C SER A 124 -1.48 16.25 21.80
N ASN A 125 -2.69 16.47 22.30
CA ASN A 125 -3.09 17.71 22.96
C ASN A 125 -3.79 17.38 24.28
N SER A 126 -4.30 18.40 25.00
CA SER A 126 -4.91 18.22 26.32
C SER A 126 -6.17 17.34 26.35
N LYS A 127 -6.70 16.91 25.19
CA LYS A 127 -7.94 16.12 25.10
C LYS A 127 -7.81 14.85 24.27
N HIS A 128 -6.88 14.81 23.32
CA HIS A 128 -6.82 13.74 22.32
C HIS A 128 -5.38 13.42 21.93
N ARG A 129 -5.20 12.18 21.49
CA ARG A 129 -4.03 11.71 20.76
C ARG A 129 -4.40 11.50 19.31
N TYR A 130 -3.47 11.80 18.42
CA TYR A 130 -3.65 11.68 16.98
C TYR A 130 -2.52 10.83 16.43
N ILE A 131 -2.89 9.75 15.77
CA ILE A 131 -1.94 8.91 15.04
C ILE A 131 -1.90 9.39 13.61
N TYR A 132 -0.69 9.54 13.13
CA TYR A 132 -0.39 9.93 11.76
C TYR A 132 0.55 8.93 11.12
N ILE A 133 0.54 8.92 9.80
CA ILE A 133 1.49 8.24 8.94
C ILE A 133 2.24 9.28 8.13
N LYS A 134 3.57 9.21 8.15
CA LYS A 134 4.45 10.08 7.36
C LYS A 134 5.16 9.27 6.28
N ASN A 135 5.19 9.78 5.05
CA ASN A 135 6.18 9.37 4.07
C ASN A 135 6.80 10.62 3.43
N LYS A 136 8.14 10.74 3.47
CA LYS A 136 8.87 11.93 3.00
C LYS A 136 8.25 13.23 3.54
N ASN A 137 7.65 14.04 2.66
CA ASN A 137 7.05 15.33 2.96
C ASN A 137 5.54 15.26 3.22
N ALA A 138 4.93 14.08 3.03
CA ALA A 138 3.50 13.90 3.18
C ALA A 138 3.18 13.28 4.54
N SER A 139 2.11 13.77 5.17
CA SER A 139 1.71 13.38 6.52
C SER A 139 0.20 13.34 6.59
N PHE A 140 -0.35 12.21 7.03
CA PHE A 140 -1.79 11.98 7.06
C PHE A 140 -2.21 11.50 8.43
N ARG A 141 -3.27 12.11 8.98
CA ARG A 141 -3.86 11.67 10.24
C ARG A 141 -4.73 10.46 9.97
N ILE A 142 -4.39 9.33 10.57
CA ILE A 142 -5.07 8.05 10.34
C ILE A 142 -6.07 7.70 11.45
N LYS A 143 -5.84 8.22 12.66
CA LYS A 143 -6.72 7.98 13.80
C LYS A 143 -6.71 9.14 14.78
N LYS A 144 -7.88 9.40 15.35
CA LYS A 144 -8.06 10.22 16.54
C LYS A 144 -8.45 9.30 17.69
N LEU A 145 -7.79 9.47 18.82
CA LEU A 145 -7.97 8.67 20.04
C LEU A 145 -8.20 9.59 21.23
N ASN A 146 -8.95 9.11 22.22
CA ASN A 146 -8.98 9.72 23.54
C ASN A 146 -7.65 9.47 24.28
N LEU A 147 -7.36 10.26 25.31
CA LEU A 147 -6.09 10.18 26.05
C LEU A 147 -5.83 8.80 26.69
N ASP A 148 -6.88 8.04 27.01
CA ASP A 148 -6.74 6.77 27.73
C ASP A 148 -6.90 5.52 26.82
N GLN A 149 -7.23 5.70 25.54
CA GLN A 149 -7.43 4.58 24.59
C GLN A 149 -6.11 3.90 24.19
N GLU A 150 -5.96 2.60 24.41
CA GLU A 150 -4.76 1.90 23.96
C GLU A 150 -4.52 2.05 22.44
N ILE A 151 -3.25 2.21 22.05
CA ILE A 151 -2.86 2.35 20.65
C ILE A 151 -2.52 0.97 20.11
N ASN A 152 -3.32 0.49 19.16
CA ASN A 152 -2.97 -0.68 18.35
C ASN A 152 -2.72 -0.22 16.91
N LEU A 153 -1.43 -0.05 16.54
CA LEU A 153 -1.05 0.45 15.22
C LEU A 153 -1.39 -0.55 14.09
N GLN A 154 -1.35 -1.85 14.36
CA GLN A 154 -1.74 -2.89 13.39
C GLN A 154 -3.22 -2.74 13.02
N ASN A 155 -4.09 -2.64 14.03
CA ASN A 155 -5.52 -2.42 13.83
C ASN A 155 -5.81 -1.08 13.13
N ILE A 156 -5.11 -0.02 13.51
CA ILE A 156 -5.29 1.27 12.84
C ILE A 156 -4.86 1.17 11.36
N TRP A 157 -3.79 0.46 11.06
CA TRP A 157 -3.28 0.25 9.70
C TRP A 157 -4.22 -0.62 8.85
N SER A 158 -4.66 -1.77 9.37
CA SER A 158 -5.60 -2.67 8.71
C SER A 158 -6.90 -1.93 8.31
N ASN A 159 -7.33 -0.99 9.15
CA ASN A 159 -8.53 -0.19 8.94
C ASN A 159 -8.31 1.17 8.25
N PHE A 160 -7.09 1.51 7.80
CA PHE A 160 -6.79 2.85 7.30
C PHE A 160 -7.36 3.11 5.89
N LEU A 161 -7.37 2.10 5.01
CA LEU A 161 -7.90 2.18 3.64
C LEU A 161 -9.02 1.17 3.43
N PRO A 162 -10.18 1.32 4.10
CA PRO A 162 -11.27 0.39 3.93
C PRO A 162 -11.83 0.54 2.51
N ILE A 163 -11.82 -0.56 1.75
CA ILE A 163 -12.61 -0.72 0.53
C ILE A 163 -14.10 -0.59 0.93
N LYS A 164 -14.77 0.47 0.49
CA LYS A 164 -16.21 0.67 0.76
C LYS A 164 -17.01 0.37 -0.51
N LYS A 165 -18.27 0.81 -0.58
CA LYS A 165 -18.93 0.91 -1.88
C LYS A 165 -18.29 2.05 -2.68
N ASN A 166 -18.02 1.83 -3.96
CA ASN A 166 -17.57 2.89 -4.86
C ASN A 166 -18.55 4.07 -4.82
N PHE A 167 -17.99 5.28 -4.77
CA PHE A 167 -18.79 6.49 -4.82
C PHE A 167 -18.14 7.55 -5.71
N LYS A 168 -19.00 8.27 -6.42
CA LYS A 168 -18.61 9.33 -7.34
C LYS A 168 -18.36 10.63 -6.59
N ARG A 169 -17.32 11.37 -6.99
CA ARG A 169 -16.97 12.64 -6.34
C ARG A 169 -16.15 13.56 -7.23
N LYS A 170 -16.11 14.83 -6.82
CA LYS A 170 -15.15 15.81 -7.29
C LYS A 170 -13.81 15.64 -6.59
N TYR A 171 -12.73 15.71 -7.34
CA TYR A 171 -11.37 15.63 -6.84
C TYR A 171 -10.52 16.71 -7.50
N LEU A 172 -9.86 17.52 -6.67
CA LEU A 172 -8.93 18.55 -7.12
C LEU A 172 -7.51 18.02 -6.95
N LEU A 173 -6.74 18.02 -8.03
CA LEU A 173 -5.39 17.49 -8.06
C LEU A 173 -4.46 18.46 -8.79
N SER A 174 -3.19 18.51 -8.40
CA SER A 174 -2.15 19.13 -9.22
C SER A 174 -2.09 18.44 -10.57
N TYR A 175 -2.01 19.19 -11.67
CA TYR A 175 -1.87 18.58 -12.99
C TYR A 175 -0.63 17.68 -13.10
N LEU A 176 0.42 17.97 -12.33
CA LEU A 176 1.65 17.16 -12.28
C LEU A 176 1.44 15.74 -11.71
N ASP A 177 0.38 15.52 -10.93
CA ASP A 177 0.08 14.23 -10.33
C ASP A 177 -0.97 13.44 -11.13
N TYR A 178 -1.45 13.98 -12.26
CA TYR A 178 -2.52 13.37 -13.06
C TYR A 178 -2.15 11.98 -13.58
N ASP A 179 -0.94 11.81 -14.11
CA ASP A 179 -0.48 10.52 -14.63
C ASP A 179 -0.36 9.48 -13.52
N LYS A 180 0.12 9.90 -12.32
CA LYS A 180 0.16 9.02 -11.14
C LYS A 180 -1.23 8.57 -10.73
N LEU A 181 -2.20 9.48 -10.74
CA LEU A 181 -3.60 9.16 -10.48
C LEU A 181 -4.15 8.21 -11.53
N ALA A 182 -3.88 8.44 -12.81
CA ALA A 182 -4.38 7.60 -13.88
C ALA A 182 -3.87 6.16 -13.78
N ILE A 183 -2.57 6.01 -13.46
CA ILE A 183 -1.96 4.71 -13.16
C ILE A 183 -2.64 4.07 -11.95
N PHE A 184 -2.83 4.83 -10.87
CA PHE A 184 -3.44 4.34 -9.65
C PHE A 184 -4.89 3.86 -9.85
N LEU A 185 -5.68 4.57 -10.65
CA LEU A 185 -7.08 4.23 -10.93
C LEU A 185 -7.24 3.19 -12.06
N ASP A 186 -6.15 2.80 -12.71
CA ASP A 186 -6.15 2.04 -13.98
C ASP A 186 -7.10 2.62 -15.04
N THR A 187 -7.24 3.95 -15.04
CA THR A 187 -8.08 4.68 -16.00
C THR A 187 -7.71 6.15 -16.03
N TYR A 188 -7.99 6.83 -17.15
CA TYR A 188 -7.80 8.28 -17.28
C TYR A 188 -9.12 8.99 -16.98
N PRO A 189 -9.32 9.53 -15.75
CA PRO A 189 -10.55 10.21 -15.41
C PRO A 189 -10.67 11.51 -16.22
N LYS A 190 -11.90 11.82 -16.64
CA LYS A 190 -12.18 13.02 -17.44
C LYS A 190 -11.92 14.29 -16.63
N ILE A 191 -11.06 15.17 -17.19
CA ILE A 191 -10.85 16.53 -16.69
C ILE A 191 -12.09 17.38 -16.96
N LYS A 192 -12.65 17.96 -15.90
CA LYS A 192 -13.81 18.86 -15.96
C LYS A 192 -13.38 20.32 -16.14
N SER A 193 -12.32 20.72 -15.45
CA SER A 193 -11.75 22.07 -15.56
C SER A 193 -10.26 22.06 -15.22
N PHE A 194 -9.56 23.11 -15.65
CA PHE A 194 -8.17 23.37 -15.33
C PHE A 194 -8.03 24.84 -14.91
N GLU A 195 -7.49 25.09 -13.72
CA GLU A 195 -7.24 26.43 -13.21
C GLU A 195 -5.99 26.46 -12.33
N LYS A 196 -5.08 27.42 -12.57
CA LYS A 196 -3.88 27.66 -11.75
C LYS A 196 -3.06 26.38 -11.49
N GLY A 197 -2.84 25.58 -12.52
CA GLY A 197 -2.04 24.34 -12.42
C GLY A 197 -2.75 23.16 -11.73
N HIS A 198 -4.03 23.31 -11.39
CA HIS A 198 -4.86 22.26 -10.80
C HIS A 198 -5.96 21.83 -11.76
N ILE A 199 -6.34 20.55 -11.71
CA ILE A 199 -7.45 19.96 -12.46
C ILE A 199 -8.58 19.56 -11.52
N GLU A 200 -9.81 19.86 -11.91
CA GLU A 200 -11.00 19.23 -11.31
C GLU A 200 -11.33 17.97 -12.10
N LEU A 201 -11.41 16.85 -11.39
CA LEU A 201 -11.78 15.55 -11.90
C LEU A 201 -13.09 15.11 -11.28
N GLU A 202 -13.79 14.23 -11.99
CA GLU A 202 -14.87 13.44 -11.41
C GLU A 202 -14.46 11.98 -11.42
N ILE A 203 -14.25 11.40 -10.25
CA ILE A 203 -13.75 10.04 -10.08
C ILE A 203 -14.76 9.19 -9.31
N GLU A 204 -14.80 7.91 -9.62
CA GLU A 204 -15.56 6.89 -8.88
C GLU A 204 -14.56 5.92 -8.27
N HIS A 205 -14.45 5.92 -6.94
CA HIS A 205 -13.43 5.13 -6.24
C HIS A 205 -13.84 4.81 -4.79
N TYR A 206 -13.15 3.85 -4.18
CA TYR A 206 -13.36 3.39 -2.81
C TYR A 206 -12.83 4.36 -1.74
N TYR A 207 -11.63 4.90 -1.97
CA TYR A 207 -10.92 5.76 -1.01
C TYR A 207 -11.48 7.16 -0.96
N SER A 208 -11.09 7.99 0.02
CA SER A 208 -11.32 9.44 0.17
C SER A 208 -10.32 10.27 -0.66
N ASN A 209 -10.53 11.58 -0.83
CA ASN A 209 -9.52 12.44 -1.49
C ASN A 209 -8.21 12.48 -0.69
N GLU A 210 -8.30 12.50 0.65
CA GLU A 210 -7.13 12.46 1.53
C GLU A 210 -6.37 11.13 1.39
N GLN A 211 -7.10 10.02 1.29
CA GLN A 211 -6.52 8.68 1.12
C GLN A 211 -5.86 8.53 -0.26
N ILE A 212 -6.46 9.05 -1.34
CA ILE A 212 -5.80 9.07 -2.65
C ILE A 212 -4.55 9.94 -2.61
N ASN A 213 -4.61 11.15 -2.05
CA ASN A 213 -3.42 12.01 -1.91
C ASN A 213 -2.29 11.30 -1.14
N PHE A 214 -2.65 10.52 -0.10
CA PHE A 214 -1.68 9.68 0.60
C PHE A 214 -1.05 8.65 -0.33
N LEU A 215 -1.88 7.86 -1.02
CA LEU A 215 -1.40 6.83 -1.93
C LEU A 215 -0.51 7.41 -3.04
N LEU A 216 -0.90 8.54 -3.63
CA LEU A 216 -0.10 9.25 -4.63
C LEU A 216 1.23 9.76 -4.08
N SER A 217 1.31 10.11 -2.80
CA SER A 217 2.56 10.52 -2.16
C SER A 217 3.55 9.37 -1.96
N LEU A 218 3.09 8.11 -2.08
CA LEU A 218 3.94 6.91 -2.03
C LEU A 218 4.57 6.59 -3.39
N LEU A 219 3.97 7.05 -4.49
CA LEU A 219 4.39 6.85 -5.89
C LEU A 219 5.36 7.93 -6.37
#